data_AF-Q23MB0-F1
#
_entry.id   AF-Q23MB0-F1
#
_cell.length_a   1.000
_cell.length_b   1.000
_cell.length_c   1.000
_cell.angle_alpha   90.00
_cell.angle_beta   90.00
_cell.angle_gamma   90.00
#
_symmetry.space_group_name_H-M   'P 1'
#
loop_
_entity.id
_entity.type
_entity.pdbx_description
1 polymer ?
#
loop_
_entity_poly.entity_id
_entity_poly.type
_entity_poly.pdbx_seq_one_letter_code
_entity_poly.pdbx_strand_id
1 'polypeptide(L)'
;MKTSVICLFLLVSFVLSQEEPEPAKPVWPLKFSQDFIETFYGSTNHTSVGGYYYDYTTYSTRLVRSNGKYDQTCNGYKQYNETNHVCEQIIVGENRFIFYPDDNDCCWCCNEAQGCGALKPHWLQTSIFQGKTTLYGQEAYQWLIVELPNIRNIVWETTEENPLERTLLKIQRGSYDEVFLAETRRLDDFYPITVPSVCDVNNICPRGLCQYFREQAANITAHGHVHSH
;
A
#
# COMPACT_ATOMS: atom_id res chain seq x y z
N MET A 1 -20.87 -76.55 5.91
CA MET A 1 -20.87 -75.22 5.25
C MET A 1 -20.46 -74.18 6.28
N LYS A 2 -19.26 -73.60 6.15
CA LYS A 2 -18.77 -72.52 7.02
C LYS A 2 -18.64 -71.27 6.17
N THR A 3 -19.62 -70.37 6.28
CA THR A 3 -19.63 -69.06 5.63
C THR A 3 -18.72 -68.13 6.43
N SER A 4 -17.54 -67.84 5.89
CA SER A 4 -16.66 -66.80 6.42
C SER A 4 -17.22 -65.44 6.00
N VAL A 5 -17.74 -64.70 6.96
CA VAL A 5 -18.14 -63.30 6.80
C VAL A 5 -16.86 -62.45 6.84
N ILE A 6 -16.40 -62.02 5.66
CA ILE A 6 -15.31 -61.06 5.52
C ILE A 6 -15.89 -59.68 5.84
N CYS A 7 -15.72 -59.23 7.10
CA CYS A 7 -15.93 -57.83 7.48
C CYS A 7 -14.87 -56.96 6.79
N LEU A 8 -15.24 -56.36 5.68
CA LEU A 8 -14.48 -55.31 5.01
C LEU A 8 -14.54 -54.04 5.89
N PHE A 9 -13.56 -53.87 6.78
CA PHE A 9 -13.37 -52.62 7.52
C PHE A 9 -13.00 -51.51 6.52
N LEU A 10 -13.98 -50.68 6.18
CA LEU A 10 -13.77 -49.37 5.55
C LEU A 10 -13.00 -48.49 6.55
N LEU A 11 -11.67 -48.48 6.44
CA LEU A 11 -10.79 -47.50 7.06
C LEU A 11 -11.08 -46.13 6.44
N VAL A 12 -12.11 -45.46 6.95
CA VAL A 12 -12.34 -44.03 6.70
C VAL A 12 -11.19 -43.29 7.37
N SER A 13 -10.13 -43.06 6.59
CA SER A 13 -9.01 -42.23 6.98
C SER A 13 -9.54 -40.80 7.06
N PHE A 14 -9.94 -40.37 8.26
CA PHE A 14 -10.21 -38.97 8.57
C PHE A 14 -8.89 -38.21 8.38
N VAL A 15 -8.69 -37.68 7.17
CA VAL A 15 -7.66 -36.67 6.92
C VAL A 15 -8.14 -35.44 7.67
N LEU A 16 -7.71 -35.31 8.93
CA LEU A 16 -7.81 -34.07 9.67
C LEU A 16 -7.01 -33.05 8.88
N SER A 17 -7.72 -32.22 8.10
CA SER A 17 -7.14 -31.05 7.45
C SER A 17 -6.65 -30.16 8.58
N GLN A 18 -5.37 -30.26 8.93
CA GLN A 18 -4.73 -29.33 9.84
C GLN A 18 -4.69 -28.01 9.10
N GLU A 19 -5.63 -27.13 9.43
CA GLU A 19 -5.57 -25.74 9.01
C GLU A 19 -4.30 -25.16 9.61
N GLU A 20 -3.41 -24.66 8.76
CA GLU A 20 -2.19 -24.02 9.22
C GLU A 20 -2.59 -22.82 10.10
N PRO A 21 -2.04 -22.68 11.32
CA PRO A 21 -2.41 -21.56 12.17
C PRO A 21 -2.12 -20.25 11.46
N GLU A 22 -3.10 -19.34 11.46
CA GLU A 22 -2.94 -18.02 10.88
C GLU A 22 -1.78 -17.29 11.58
N PRO A 23 -0.79 -16.76 10.83
CA PRO A 23 0.30 -16.01 11.43
C PRO A 23 -0.22 -14.69 12.04
N ALA A 24 0.56 -14.09 12.94
CA ALA A 24 0.23 -12.76 13.46
C ALA A 24 0.07 -11.75 12.32
N LYS A 25 -0.88 -10.81 12.46
CA LYS A 25 -1.17 -9.79 11.44
C LYS A 25 0.07 -8.94 11.14
N PRO A 26 0.21 -8.44 9.89
CA PRO A 26 1.30 -7.55 9.52
C PRO A 26 1.33 -6.29 10.40
N VAL A 27 2.53 -5.87 10.80
CA VAL A 27 2.76 -4.61 11.51
C VAL A 27 3.99 -3.95 10.89
N TRP A 28 3.82 -2.74 10.38
CA TRP A 28 4.95 -1.96 9.88
C TRP A 28 5.79 -1.42 11.04
N PRO A 29 7.13 -1.40 10.92
CA PRO A 29 7.97 -0.68 11.87
C PRO A 29 7.64 0.81 11.82
N LEU A 30 7.87 1.52 12.94
CA LEU A 30 7.58 2.97 13.01
C LEU A 30 8.40 3.81 12.04
N LYS A 31 9.54 3.27 11.59
CA LYS A 31 10.43 3.91 10.64
C LYS A 31 10.97 2.87 9.68
N PHE A 32 10.89 3.16 8.38
CA PHE A 32 11.61 2.44 7.35
C PHE A 32 11.63 3.22 6.03
N SER A 33 12.55 2.87 5.14
CA SER A 33 12.43 3.14 3.72
C SER A 33 12.71 1.89 2.91
N GLN A 34 12.17 1.84 1.70
CA GLN A 34 12.36 0.72 0.78
C GLN A 34 12.13 1.20 -0.66
N ASP A 35 12.96 0.71 -1.57
CA ASP A 35 12.85 1.03 -2.99
C ASP A 35 11.88 0.04 -3.65
N PHE A 36 11.20 0.49 -4.71
CA PHE A 36 10.22 -0.33 -5.42
C PHE A 36 10.29 -0.15 -6.94
N ILE A 37 9.75 -1.15 -7.64
CA ILE A 37 9.44 -1.14 -9.07
C ILE A 37 7.92 -1.18 -9.19
N GLU A 38 7.33 -0.17 -9.80
CA GLU A 38 5.89 -0.07 -10.01
C GLU A 38 5.56 -0.34 -11.48
N THR A 39 4.56 -1.17 -11.73
CA THR A 39 4.08 -1.46 -13.09
C THR A 39 2.58 -1.21 -13.19
N PHE A 40 2.21 -0.29 -14.08
CA PHE A 40 0.83 -0.01 -14.47
C PHE A 40 0.46 -0.86 -15.68
N TYR A 41 -0.65 -1.58 -15.57
CA TYR A 41 -1.18 -2.44 -16.62
C TYR A 41 -2.25 -1.70 -17.45
N GLY A 42 -2.13 -1.77 -18.77
CA GLY A 42 -3.02 -1.10 -19.72
C GLY A 42 -2.90 -1.69 -21.12
N SER A 43 -3.19 -0.90 -22.16
CA SER A 43 -2.91 -1.30 -23.55
C SER A 43 -1.41 -1.43 -23.82
N THR A 44 -0.59 -0.73 -23.05
CA THR A 44 0.85 -0.89 -22.95
C THR A 44 1.20 -0.84 -21.47
N ASN A 45 2.05 -1.76 -21.03
CA ASN A 45 2.52 -1.77 -19.65
C ASN A 45 3.55 -0.64 -19.46
N HIS A 46 3.46 0.05 -18.34
CA HIS A 46 4.37 1.13 -17.99
C HIS A 46 5.02 0.84 -16.66
N THR A 47 6.36 0.82 -16.64
CA THR A 47 7.13 0.56 -15.44
C THR A 47 7.86 1.83 -15.01
N SER A 48 7.85 2.10 -13.71
CA SER A 48 8.63 3.15 -13.08
C SER A 48 9.34 2.61 -11.83
N VAL A 49 10.30 3.35 -11.32
CA VAL A 49 11.01 3.02 -10.08
C VAL A 49 10.79 4.12 -9.07
N GLY A 50 10.93 3.79 -7.79
CA GLY A 50 10.69 4.76 -6.74
C GLY A 50 11.21 4.32 -5.39
N GLY A 51 10.92 5.16 -4.40
CA GLY A 51 11.24 4.91 -3.00
C GLY A 51 10.08 5.29 -2.11
N TYR A 52 9.78 4.44 -1.14
CA TYR A 52 8.84 4.71 -0.06
C TYR A 52 9.61 4.98 1.22
N TYR A 53 9.38 6.13 1.84
CA TYR A 53 10.02 6.56 3.07
C TYR A 53 8.92 6.81 4.10
N TYR A 54 9.02 6.16 5.25
CA TYR A 54 7.98 6.13 6.27
C TYR A 54 8.59 6.42 7.62
N ASP A 55 8.09 7.48 8.28
CA ASP A 55 8.44 7.80 9.66
C ASP A 55 7.19 8.22 10.41
N TYR A 56 6.56 7.25 11.07
CA TYR A 56 5.36 7.47 11.88
C TYR A 56 5.66 8.20 13.19
N THR A 57 6.92 8.20 13.65
CA THR A 57 7.29 8.90 14.88
C THR A 57 7.15 10.42 14.74
N THR A 58 7.36 10.93 13.52
CA THR A 58 7.12 12.33 13.14
C THR A 58 5.86 12.50 12.27
N TYR A 59 5.04 11.45 12.16
CA TYR A 59 3.83 11.41 11.34
C TYR A 59 4.07 11.91 9.91
N SER A 60 5.04 11.29 9.25
CA SER A 60 5.51 11.70 7.92
C SER A 60 5.75 10.51 6.98
N THR A 61 5.52 10.74 5.71
CA THR A 61 5.71 9.73 4.64
C THR A 61 6.11 10.45 3.37
N ARG A 62 7.01 9.88 2.58
CA ARG A 62 7.37 10.37 1.25
C ARG A 62 7.38 9.20 0.29
N LEU A 63 6.63 9.33 -0.79
CA LEU A 63 6.58 8.36 -1.87
C LEU A 63 7.11 9.06 -3.12
N VAL A 64 8.29 8.65 -3.57
CA VAL A 64 8.98 9.20 -4.73
C VAL A 64 8.79 8.27 -5.90
N ARG A 65 8.34 8.81 -7.03
CA ARG A 65 8.25 8.10 -8.32
C ARG A 65 9.12 8.78 -9.35
N SER A 66 9.94 8.00 -10.06
CA SER A 66 10.73 8.49 -11.18
C SER A 66 9.87 8.96 -12.37
N ASN A 67 8.59 8.57 -12.39
CA ASN A 67 7.61 9.00 -13.38
C ASN A 67 6.20 9.01 -12.77
N GLY A 68 5.64 10.19 -12.54
CA GLY A 68 4.31 10.39 -11.97
C GLY A 68 3.14 10.28 -12.95
N LYS A 69 3.40 10.15 -14.26
CA LYS A 69 2.39 10.24 -15.32
C LYS A 69 1.17 9.33 -15.13
N TYR A 70 1.39 8.14 -14.60
CA TYR A 70 0.39 7.08 -14.50
C TYR A 70 -0.26 6.99 -13.11
N ASP A 71 0.31 7.63 -12.09
CA ASP A 71 -0.27 7.69 -10.75
C ASP A 71 -1.43 8.70 -10.71
N GLN A 72 -2.57 8.26 -10.20
CA GLN A 72 -3.81 9.05 -10.17
C GLN A 72 -3.75 10.30 -9.27
N THR A 73 -2.78 10.34 -8.37
CA THR A 73 -2.55 11.50 -7.49
C THR A 73 -1.61 12.49 -8.19
N CYS A 74 -0.56 11.99 -8.82
CA CYS A 74 0.45 12.75 -9.55
C CYS A 74 0.00 13.27 -10.92
N ASN A 75 -1.01 12.68 -11.56
CA ASN A 75 -1.43 13.10 -12.90
C ASN A 75 -2.56 14.15 -12.87
N GLY A 76 -3.08 14.50 -11.68
CA GLY A 76 -4.17 15.44 -11.48
C GLY A 76 -3.78 16.92 -11.50
N TYR A 77 -2.49 17.24 -11.65
CA TYR A 77 -1.98 18.61 -11.61
C TYR A 77 -1.32 19.00 -12.94
N LYS A 78 -1.66 20.18 -13.46
CA LYS A 78 -1.19 20.70 -14.76
C LYS A 78 -1.30 19.66 -15.89
N GLN A 79 -0.32 19.59 -16.79
CA GLN A 79 -0.24 18.62 -17.90
C GLN A 79 0.73 17.46 -17.56
N TYR A 80 0.91 17.14 -16.28
CA TYR A 80 1.83 16.07 -15.85
C TYR A 80 1.34 14.66 -16.20
N ASN A 81 0.10 14.52 -16.65
CA ASN A 81 -0.43 13.31 -17.28
C ASN A 81 0.12 13.08 -18.71
N GLU A 82 0.81 14.05 -19.31
CA GLU A 82 1.35 13.96 -20.67
C GLU A 82 2.87 13.75 -20.68
N THR A 83 3.55 14.13 -19.61
CA THR A 83 5.01 14.17 -19.48
C THR A 83 5.54 13.18 -18.42
N ASN A 84 6.83 12.83 -18.46
CA ASN A 84 7.44 11.84 -17.56
C ASN A 84 8.09 12.50 -16.33
N HIS A 85 7.43 13.46 -15.69
CA HIS A 85 8.04 14.18 -14.55
C HIS A 85 8.19 13.27 -13.34
N VAL A 86 9.25 13.50 -12.58
CA VAL A 86 9.36 12.97 -11.22
C VAL A 86 8.20 13.52 -10.40
N CYS A 87 7.58 12.67 -9.59
CA CYS A 87 6.51 13.07 -8.70
C CYS A 87 6.75 12.52 -7.30
N GLU A 88 6.49 13.36 -6.30
CA GLU A 88 6.59 12.99 -4.91
C GLU A 88 5.28 13.26 -4.18
N GLN A 89 4.75 12.26 -3.50
CA GLN A 89 3.66 12.44 -2.54
C GLN A 89 4.29 12.58 -1.16
N ILE A 90 4.13 13.75 -0.53
CA ILE A 90 4.77 14.08 0.75
C ILE A 90 3.68 14.31 1.79
N ILE A 91 3.69 13.52 2.85
CA ILE A 91 2.85 13.70 4.03
C ILE A 91 3.74 14.16 5.18
N VAL A 92 3.42 15.29 5.78
CA VAL A 92 4.07 15.78 7.01
C VAL A 92 2.99 16.38 7.90
N GLY A 93 2.87 15.85 9.11
CA GLY A 93 1.71 16.14 9.95
C GLY A 93 0.44 15.68 9.23
N GLU A 94 -0.63 16.46 9.35
CA GLU A 94 -1.93 16.07 8.81
C GLU A 94 -2.09 16.35 7.31
N ASN A 95 -1.07 16.85 6.59
CA ASN A 95 -1.21 17.35 5.23
C ASN A 95 -0.45 16.51 4.21
N ARG A 96 -1.08 16.26 3.06
CA ARG A 96 -0.46 15.66 1.87
C ARG A 96 -0.22 16.71 0.78
N PHE A 97 0.99 16.73 0.25
CA PHE A 97 1.44 17.56 -0.86
C PHE A 97 1.87 16.69 -2.03
N ILE A 98 1.71 17.21 -3.24
CA ILE A 98 2.23 16.63 -4.48
C ILE A 98 3.30 17.58 -5.01
N PHE A 99 4.55 17.11 -5.04
CA PHE A 99 5.71 17.90 -5.43
C PHE A 99 6.33 17.34 -6.71
N TYR A 100 6.61 18.24 -7.65
CA TYR A 100 7.26 17.96 -8.94
C TYR A 100 8.63 18.66 -8.93
N PRO A 101 9.71 17.96 -8.54
CA PRO A 101 11.02 18.57 -8.36
C PRO A 101 11.60 19.16 -9.65
N ASP A 102 11.30 18.57 -10.80
CA ASP A 102 11.80 19.02 -12.10
C ASP A 102 11.42 20.47 -12.43
N ASP A 103 10.23 20.89 -11.99
CA ASP A 103 9.72 22.25 -12.20
C ASP A 103 9.79 23.11 -10.93
N ASN A 104 10.29 22.54 -9.84
CA ASN A 104 10.21 23.10 -8.50
C ASN A 104 8.80 23.61 -8.19
N ASP A 105 7.80 22.76 -8.39
CA ASP A 105 6.39 23.10 -8.25
C ASP A 105 5.65 22.14 -7.32
N CYS A 106 4.69 22.65 -6.58
CA CYS A 106 4.03 21.88 -5.54
C CYS A 106 2.60 22.33 -5.31
N CYS A 107 1.70 21.38 -5.10
CA CYS A 107 0.34 21.66 -4.69
C CYS A 107 -0.07 20.84 -3.47
N TRP A 108 -0.97 21.40 -2.66
CA TRP A 108 -1.60 20.71 -1.54
C TRP A 108 -2.77 19.86 -2.04
N CYS A 109 -2.76 18.59 -1.63
CA CYS A 109 -3.72 17.60 -2.07
C CYS A 109 -4.94 17.59 -1.15
N CYS A 110 -4.73 17.36 0.14
CA CYS A 110 -5.76 17.11 1.16
C CYS A 110 -5.11 16.90 2.53
N ASN A 111 -5.93 16.81 3.58
CA ASN A 111 -5.49 16.49 4.94
C ASN A 111 -5.95 15.10 5.44
N GLU A 112 -5.54 14.70 6.65
CA GLU A 112 -5.89 13.43 7.28
C GLU A 112 -7.40 13.23 7.40
N ALA A 113 -8.15 14.25 7.83
CA ALA A 113 -9.61 14.18 7.94
C ALA A 113 -10.30 13.90 6.58
N GLN A 114 -9.59 14.14 5.48
CA GLN A 114 -10.02 13.86 4.11
C GLN A 114 -9.47 12.52 3.57
N GLY A 115 -8.81 11.71 4.39
CA GLY A 115 -8.25 10.41 4.03
C GLY A 115 -6.80 10.44 3.52
N CYS A 116 -6.09 11.56 3.72
CA CYS A 116 -4.75 11.76 3.15
C CYS A 116 -3.59 11.66 4.14
N GLY A 117 -3.86 11.15 5.35
CA GLY A 117 -2.87 10.95 6.40
C GLY A 117 -1.86 9.84 6.10
N ALA A 118 -0.85 9.72 6.95
CA ALA A 118 0.11 8.63 6.90
C ALA A 118 -0.58 7.31 7.29
N LEU A 119 -0.20 6.21 6.65
CA LEU A 119 -0.73 4.89 7.03
C LEU A 119 -0.31 4.56 8.47
N LYS A 120 -1.26 4.09 9.28
CA LYS A 120 -0.95 3.63 10.64
C LYS A 120 -0.11 2.35 10.58
N PRO A 121 0.80 2.09 11.53
CA PRO A 121 1.62 0.87 11.53
C PRO A 121 0.82 -0.44 11.44
N HIS A 122 -0.42 -0.41 11.91
CA HIS A 122 -1.34 -1.53 11.96
C HIS A 122 -2.46 -1.46 10.89
N TRP A 123 -2.22 -0.76 9.77
CA TRP A 123 -3.21 -0.60 8.68
C TRP A 123 -3.68 -1.92 8.05
N LEU A 124 -2.97 -3.03 8.29
CA LEU A 124 -3.30 -4.38 7.83
C LEU A 124 -4.06 -5.24 8.85
N GLN A 125 -4.52 -4.68 9.97
CA GLN A 125 -5.21 -5.46 11.02
C GLN A 125 -6.51 -6.12 10.56
N THR A 126 -7.20 -5.53 9.58
CA THR A 126 -8.45 -6.06 9.00
C THR A 126 -8.22 -6.96 7.80
N SER A 127 -6.96 -7.23 7.43
CA SER A 127 -6.63 -8.08 6.28
C SER A 127 -7.02 -9.55 6.53
N ILE A 128 -7.26 -10.28 5.45
CA ILE A 128 -7.61 -11.70 5.48
C ILE A 128 -6.39 -12.49 4.99
N PHE A 129 -5.86 -13.39 5.82
CA PHE A 129 -4.78 -14.28 5.40
C PHE A 129 -5.24 -15.17 4.25
N GLN A 130 -4.44 -15.28 3.19
CA GLN A 130 -4.73 -16.09 2.00
C GLN A 130 -3.83 -17.33 1.89
N GLY A 131 -2.87 -17.49 2.81
CA GLY A 131 -1.92 -18.59 2.82
C GLY A 131 -0.47 -18.15 2.60
N LYS A 132 0.42 -19.14 2.59
CA LYS A 132 1.81 -19.01 2.18
C LYS A 132 1.94 -19.23 0.67
N THR A 133 2.86 -18.50 0.04
CA THR A 133 3.20 -18.67 -1.37
C THR A 133 4.69 -18.44 -1.59
N THR A 134 5.18 -18.73 -2.79
CA THR A 134 6.53 -18.36 -3.21
C THR A 134 6.46 -17.19 -4.17
N LEU A 135 7.01 -16.04 -3.78
CA LEU A 135 7.09 -14.85 -4.60
C LEU A 135 8.57 -14.57 -4.90
N TYR A 136 8.93 -14.55 -6.20
CA TYR A 136 10.33 -14.35 -6.66
C TYR A 136 11.36 -15.31 -6.03
N GLY A 137 10.95 -16.54 -5.70
CA GLY A 137 11.81 -17.53 -5.06
C GLY A 137 11.93 -17.41 -3.54
N GLN A 138 11.25 -16.44 -2.92
CA GLN A 138 11.16 -16.24 -1.48
C GLN A 138 9.79 -16.68 -0.96
N GLU A 139 9.74 -17.35 0.18
CA GLU A 139 8.47 -17.62 0.86
C GLU A 139 7.83 -16.33 1.35
N ALA A 140 6.52 -16.20 1.15
CA ALA A 140 5.76 -15.00 1.46
C ALA A 140 4.40 -15.34 2.06
N TYR A 141 3.96 -14.54 3.03
CA TYR A 141 2.56 -14.48 3.44
C TYR A 141 1.78 -13.62 2.46
N GLN A 142 0.57 -14.06 2.09
CA GLN A 142 -0.35 -13.30 1.26
C GLN A 142 -1.55 -12.82 2.08
N TRP A 143 -1.86 -11.54 1.96
CA TRP A 143 -2.93 -10.88 2.70
C TRP A 143 -3.87 -10.16 1.74
N LEU A 144 -5.18 -10.36 1.90
CA LEU A 144 -6.22 -9.65 1.16
C LEU A 144 -6.76 -8.49 2.01
N ILE A 145 -6.80 -7.29 1.44
CA ILE A 145 -7.45 -6.11 2.00
C ILE A 145 -8.67 -5.78 1.17
N VAL A 146 -9.79 -5.51 1.83
CA VAL A 146 -11.02 -5.03 1.21
C VAL A 146 -11.27 -3.60 1.70
N GLU A 147 -10.84 -2.60 0.92
CA GLU A 147 -11.00 -1.18 1.29
C GLU A 147 -12.44 -0.69 1.04
N LEU A 148 -13.07 -1.18 -0.03
CA LEU A 148 -14.47 -0.98 -0.38
C LEU A 148 -15.02 -2.30 -0.96
N PRO A 149 -16.36 -2.51 -1.05
CA PRO A 149 -16.93 -3.79 -1.51
C PRO A 149 -16.35 -4.33 -2.83
N ASN A 150 -15.85 -3.44 -3.70
CA ASN A 150 -15.27 -3.78 -4.99
C ASN A 150 -13.78 -3.41 -5.14
N ILE A 151 -13.12 -2.93 -4.08
CA ILE A 151 -11.69 -2.59 -4.09
C ILE A 151 -10.96 -3.62 -3.24
N ARG A 152 -10.20 -4.46 -3.93
CA ARG A 152 -9.40 -5.53 -3.34
C ARG A 152 -7.93 -5.26 -3.62
N ASN A 153 -7.13 -5.21 -2.56
CA ASN A 153 -5.70 -5.10 -2.65
C ASN A 153 -5.09 -6.37 -2.06
N ILE A 154 -3.99 -6.83 -2.65
CA ILE A 154 -3.25 -7.99 -2.14
C ILE A 154 -1.86 -7.53 -1.72
N VAL A 155 -1.44 -7.93 -0.53
CA VAL A 155 -0.14 -7.61 0.04
C VAL A 155 0.64 -8.89 0.26
N TRP A 156 1.91 -8.86 -0.09
CA TRP A 156 2.87 -9.92 0.19
C TRP A 156 4.00 -9.39 1.06
N GLU A 157 4.32 -10.13 2.11
CA GLU A 157 5.46 -9.88 3.00
C GLU A 157 6.21 -11.18 3.29
N THR A 158 7.43 -11.08 3.79
CA THR A 158 8.25 -12.21 4.23
C THR A 158 7.63 -12.93 5.44
N THR A 159 8.14 -14.11 5.79
CA THR A 159 7.47 -15.06 6.68
C THR A 159 7.99 -15.12 8.13
N GLU A 160 8.82 -14.16 8.55
CA GLU A 160 9.39 -14.10 9.90
C GLU A 160 8.31 -14.18 10.98
N GLU A 161 8.63 -14.83 12.11
CA GLU A 161 7.67 -15.02 13.19
C GLU A 161 7.22 -13.68 13.78
N ASN A 162 8.17 -12.77 14.01
CA ASN A 162 7.92 -11.40 14.48
C ASN A 162 7.44 -10.50 13.31
N PRO A 163 6.20 -9.96 13.35
CA PRO A 163 5.68 -9.12 12.28
C PRO A 163 6.52 -7.86 11.97
N LEU A 164 7.24 -7.31 12.96
CA LEU A 164 8.08 -6.12 12.76
C LEU A 164 9.35 -6.40 11.93
N GLU A 165 9.80 -7.66 11.93
CA GLU A 165 10.96 -8.11 11.15
C GLU A 165 10.59 -8.41 9.70
N ARG A 166 9.30 -8.63 9.41
CA ARG A 166 8.82 -8.88 8.06
C ARG A 166 9.05 -7.68 7.15
N THR A 167 9.34 -7.98 5.90
CA THR A 167 9.64 -7.03 4.84
C THR A 167 8.54 -7.11 3.79
N LEU A 168 8.06 -5.95 3.36
CA LEU A 168 7.10 -5.85 2.27
C LEU A 168 7.77 -6.31 0.97
N LEU A 169 7.08 -7.16 0.21
CA LEU A 169 7.57 -7.70 -1.05
C LEU A 169 6.76 -7.19 -2.24
N LYS A 170 5.44 -7.09 -2.10
CA LYS A 170 4.56 -6.64 -3.17
C LYS A 170 3.26 -6.07 -2.64
N ILE A 171 2.73 -5.05 -3.29
CA ILE A 171 1.33 -4.65 -3.20
C ILE A 171 0.72 -4.68 -4.60
N GLN A 172 -0.43 -5.34 -4.75
CA GLN A 172 -1.25 -5.32 -5.97
C GLN A 172 -2.51 -4.50 -5.71
N ARG A 173 -2.77 -3.51 -6.57
CA ARG A 173 -3.90 -2.59 -6.47
C ARG A 173 -4.55 -2.39 -7.83
N GLY A 174 -5.69 -3.05 -8.05
CA GLY A 174 -6.47 -2.89 -9.29
C GLY A 174 -5.63 -3.09 -10.56
N SER A 175 -5.26 -1.99 -11.21
CA SER A 175 -4.53 -1.97 -12.49
C SER A 175 -3.02 -1.76 -12.34
N TYR A 176 -2.43 -1.82 -11.15
CA TYR A 176 -0.98 -1.72 -10.98
C TYR A 176 -0.46 -2.58 -9.83
N ASP A 177 0.83 -2.88 -9.90
CA ASP A 177 1.59 -3.55 -8.86
C ASP A 177 2.81 -2.72 -8.44
N GLU A 178 3.12 -2.72 -7.16
CA GLU A 178 4.36 -2.19 -6.58
C GLU A 178 5.16 -3.37 -6.02
N VAL A 179 6.33 -3.66 -6.61
CA VAL A 179 7.25 -4.71 -6.15
C VAL A 179 8.36 -4.04 -5.34
N PHE A 180 8.43 -4.37 -4.06
CA PHE A 180 9.38 -3.78 -3.12
C PHE A 180 10.64 -4.63 -3.04
N LEU A 181 11.80 -3.98 -3.15
CA LEU A 181 13.11 -4.65 -3.17
C LEU A 181 13.56 -4.88 -1.72
N ALA A 182 13.48 -6.12 -1.24
CA ALA A 182 13.72 -6.45 0.17
C ALA A 182 15.11 -6.02 0.67
N GLU A 183 16.12 -6.15 -0.18
CA GLU A 183 17.52 -5.80 0.07
C GLU A 183 17.76 -4.30 0.24
N THR A 184 16.80 -3.46 -0.17
CA THR A 184 16.89 -2.00 -0.05
C THR A 184 16.24 -1.46 1.21
N ARG A 185 15.65 -2.33 2.05
CA ARG A 185 14.97 -1.92 3.27
C ARG A 185 15.96 -1.33 4.28
N ARG A 186 15.68 -0.12 4.74
CA ARG A 186 16.47 0.63 5.73
C ARG A 186 15.55 1.05 6.87
N LEU A 187 15.82 0.68 8.12
CA LEU A 187 14.93 1.03 9.23
C LEU A 187 15.10 2.48 9.70
N ASP A 188 16.33 2.95 9.84
CA ASP A 188 16.62 4.28 10.39
C ASP A 188 17.53 5.15 9.51
N ASP A 189 17.95 4.63 8.36
CA ASP A 189 18.93 5.27 7.48
C ASP A 189 18.27 6.00 6.31
N PHE A 190 17.67 7.15 6.60
CA PHE A 190 17.25 8.14 5.60
C PHE A 190 17.08 9.53 6.22
N TYR A 191 17.19 10.57 5.38
CA TYR A 191 17.03 11.96 5.82
C TYR A 191 15.61 12.23 6.34
N PRO A 192 15.45 13.14 7.31
CA PRO A 192 14.13 13.58 7.76
C PRO A 192 13.22 13.98 6.59
N ILE A 193 11.97 13.56 6.66
CA ILE A 193 10.97 13.90 5.64
C ILE A 193 10.47 15.32 5.92
N THR A 194 10.80 16.24 5.02
CA THR A 194 10.40 17.65 5.11
C THR A 194 9.61 18.07 3.88
N VAL A 195 8.71 19.03 4.05
CA VAL A 195 7.98 19.66 2.94
C VAL A 195 8.86 20.73 2.27
N PRO A 196 9.07 20.69 0.95
CA PRO A 196 9.78 21.75 0.22
C PRO A 196 9.14 23.13 0.43
N SER A 197 9.94 24.19 0.47
CA SER A 197 9.46 25.54 0.76
C SER A 197 8.50 26.12 -0.29
N VAL A 198 8.43 25.53 -1.48
CA VAL A 198 7.48 25.91 -2.54
C VAL A 198 6.06 25.36 -2.30
N CYS A 199 5.92 24.37 -1.42
CA CYS A 199 4.63 23.80 -1.06
C CYS A 199 3.89 24.71 -0.09
N ASP A 200 2.67 25.11 -0.47
CA ASP A 200 1.77 25.91 0.35
C ASP A 200 0.38 25.26 0.36
N VAL A 201 -0.26 25.19 1.53
CA VAL A 201 -1.61 24.66 1.71
C VAL A 201 -2.67 25.43 0.90
N ASN A 202 -2.38 26.69 0.54
CA ASN A 202 -3.23 27.53 -0.28
C ASN A 202 -3.09 27.22 -1.78
N ASN A 203 -2.02 26.55 -2.23
CA ASN A 203 -1.85 26.15 -3.63
C ASN A 203 -2.47 24.77 -3.87
N ILE A 204 -3.78 24.73 -4.09
CA ILE A 204 -4.56 23.47 -4.12
C ILE A 204 -4.37 22.71 -5.44
N CYS A 205 -4.14 21.39 -5.38
CA CYS A 205 -4.17 20.53 -6.57
C CYS A 205 -5.61 20.49 -7.13
N PRO A 206 -5.88 21.02 -8.34
CA PRO A 206 -7.24 21.36 -8.74
C PRO A 206 -8.04 20.19 -9.29
N ARG A 207 -7.41 19.05 -9.63
CA ARG A 207 -8.07 17.89 -10.28
C ARG A 207 -7.54 16.56 -9.75
N GLY A 208 -8.03 15.46 -10.32
CA GLY A 208 -7.59 14.11 -10.03
C GLY A 208 -8.03 13.62 -8.66
N LEU A 209 -7.28 12.66 -8.11
CA LEU A 209 -7.65 12.02 -6.84
C LEU A 209 -7.64 12.99 -5.65
N CYS A 210 -6.77 14.02 -5.68
CA CYS A 210 -6.77 15.06 -4.67
C CYS A 210 -8.09 15.82 -4.57
N GLN A 211 -8.69 16.18 -5.72
CA GLN A 211 -10.01 16.82 -5.73
C GLN A 211 -11.07 15.88 -5.14
N TYR A 212 -11.07 14.61 -5.55
CA TYR A 212 -12.01 13.60 -5.06
C TYR A 212 -11.96 13.47 -3.54
N PHE A 213 -10.78 13.36 -2.92
CA PHE A 213 -10.64 13.25 -1.47
C PHE A 213 -11.25 14.43 -0.72
N ARG A 214 -11.01 15.65 -1.20
CA ARG A 214 -11.59 16.86 -0.58
C ARG A 214 -13.11 16.90 -0.70
N GLU A 215 -13.67 16.48 -1.84
CA GLU A 215 -15.11 16.47 -2.09
C GLU A 215 -15.84 15.38 -1.28
N GLN A 216 -15.27 14.17 -1.16
CA GLN A 216 -15.87 13.10 -0.36
C GLN A 216 -15.99 13.49 1.11
N ALA A 217 -14.98 14.14 1.67
CA ALA A 217 -15.02 14.62 3.05
C ALA A 217 -16.11 15.67 3.30
N ALA A 218 -16.34 16.56 2.33
CA ALA A 218 -17.43 17.53 2.40
C ALA A 218 -18.80 16.84 2.44
N ASN A 219 -18.98 15.77 1.67
CA ASN A 219 -20.22 14.99 1.63
C ASN A 219 -20.47 14.18 2.91
N ILE A 220 -19.42 13.58 3.50
CA ILE A 220 -19.53 12.87 4.80
C ILE A 220 -19.95 13.84 5.91
N THR A 221 -19.42 15.06 5.89
CA THR A 221 -19.76 16.11 6.87
C THR A 221 -21.21 16.60 6.68
N ALA A 222 -21.70 16.66 5.45
CA ALA A 222 -23.06 17.09 5.13
C ALA A 222 -24.14 16.05 5.47
N HIS A 223 -23.81 14.75 5.47
CA HIS A 223 -24.79 13.66 5.61
C HIS A 223 -24.73 12.87 6.92
N GLY A 224 -23.82 13.20 7.84
CA GLY A 224 -23.75 12.55 9.15
C GLY A 224 -23.17 11.13 9.08
N HIS A 225 -21.86 11.04 9.33
CA HIS A 225 -21.06 9.85 9.68
C HIS A 225 -21.51 8.46 9.18
N VAL A 226 -20.74 7.93 8.22
CA VAL A 226 -20.52 6.49 8.06
C VAL A 226 -19.05 6.23 7.68
N HIS A 227 -18.32 5.64 8.64
CA HIS A 227 -16.99 4.98 8.55
C HIS A 227 -15.74 5.80 8.21
N SER A 228 -14.96 6.10 9.26
CA SER A 228 -13.51 6.31 9.19
C SER A 228 -12.80 4.95 9.11
N HIS A 229 -11.94 4.79 8.09
CA HIS A 229 -10.95 3.72 8.00
C HIS A 229 -9.58 4.29 8.36
#